data_AF-R5EUC2-F1
#
_entry.id   AF-R5EUC2-F1
#
_cell.length_a   1.000
_cell.length_b   1.000
_cell.length_c   1.000
_cell.angle_alpha   90.00
_cell.angle_beta   90.00
_cell.angle_gamma   90.00
#
_symmetry.space_group_name_H-M   'P 1'
#
loop_
_entity.id
_entity.type
_entity.pdbx_description
1 polymer ?
#
loop_
_entity_poly.entity_id
_entity_poly.type
_entity_poly.pdbx_seq_one_letter_code
_entity_poly.pdbx_strand_id
1 'polypeptide(L)'
;MLRMEIALFLVVAFVAYMYFTAEKEHTALHKTFLVLLVAVLVHLALDGCTVYTVNHLDTVPMLLNGALHRLFLGSMAAVIYLFYQYIAILVQEETGKPRQLDWPAKAFLVLAELGNFLLPISYTVTAEGNYSAGAYMLVPYAAVAFYLLLCAGLLVGNWKAIPGKKRSAIGAALVIEFTVCVLQGLHHTWLISGMGITLMTLSFYLTLENPEALRAELVEQKLSMLYLKSQVNPHFLYNTLDTIRIQAHLNGDKTVASLLMRLVDFSSGSASRWTDPWSRWTTRWSCWKPMWS
;
A
#
# COMPACT_ATOMS: atom_id res chain seq x y z
N MET A 1 -5.72 30.28 -4.09
CA MET A 1 -5.05 29.03 -4.48
C MET A 1 -3.99 28.63 -3.46
N LEU A 2 -3.01 29.47 -3.09
CA LEU A 2 -1.97 29.09 -2.11
C LEU A 2 -2.47 28.52 -0.76
N ARG A 3 -3.59 29.02 -0.22
CA ARG A 3 -4.20 28.47 1.01
C ARG A 3 -4.60 26.99 0.89
N MET A 4 -5.02 26.57 -0.29
CA MET A 4 -5.36 25.18 -0.59
C MET A 4 -4.10 24.31 -0.58
N GLU A 5 -3.03 24.74 -1.27
CA GLU A 5 -1.76 24.00 -1.30
C GLU A 5 -1.16 23.78 0.10
N ILE A 6 -1.23 24.80 0.96
CA ILE A 6 -0.80 24.68 2.35
C ILE A 6 -1.64 23.62 3.08
N ALA A 7 -2.96 23.62 2.90
CA ALA A 7 -3.84 22.64 3.52
C ALA A 7 -3.54 21.21 3.02
N LEU A 8 -3.36 21.03 1.70
CA LEU A 8 -3.04 19.73 1.09
C LEU A 8 -1.69 19.20 1.60
N PHE A 9 -0.67 20.04 1.65
CA PHE A 9 0.64 19.68 2.20
C PHE A 9 0.53 19.23 3.66
N LEU A 10 -0.20 19.98 4.50
CA LEU A 10 -0.39 19.62 5.91
C LEU A 10 -1.13 18.29 6.08
N VAL A 11 -2.14 18.01 5.25
CA VAL A 11 -2.87 16.73 5.27
C VAL A 11 -1.93 15.57 4.94
N VAL A 12 -1.14 15.68 3.87
CA VAL A 12 -0.20 14.62 3.50
C VAL A 12 0.95 14.50 4.51
N ALA A 13 1.42 15.62 5.09
CA ALA A 13 2.43 15.61 6.14
C ALA A 13 1.92 14.88 7.39
N PHE A 14 0.66 15.08 7.75
CA PHE A 14 0.01 14.33 8.82
C PHE A 14 -0.08 12.84 8.50
N VAL A 15 -0.50 12.48 7.28
CA VAL A 15 -0.52 11.08 6.83
C VAL A 15 0.89 10.47 6.88
N ALA A 16 1.91 11.22 6.46
CA ALA A 16 3.29 10.79 6.51
C ALA A 16 3.77 10.58 7.95
N TYR A 17 3.44 11.48 8.87
CA TYR A 17 3.74 11.32 10.29
C TYR A 17 3.10 10.04 10.87
N MET A 18 1.80 9.84 10.62
CA MET A 18 1.09 8.63 11.06
C MET A 18 1.69 7.37 10.43
N TYR A 19 2.04 7.44 9.15
CA TYR A 19 2.69 6.35 8.46
C TYR A 19 4.06 6.04 9.07
N PHE A 20 4.93 7.02 9.33
CA PHE A 20 6.29 6.77 9.84
C PHE A 20 6.35 6.32 11.31
N THR A 21 5.33 6.64 12.12
CA THR A 21 5.28 6.28 13.54
C THR A 21 4.81 4.85 13.80
N ALA A 22 4.16 4.19 12.84
CA ALA A 22 3.69 2.82 13.00
C ALA A 22 4.81 1.78 12.76
N GLU A 23 4.86 0.70 13.55
CA GLU A 23 5.80 -0.40 13.29
C GLU A 23 5.33 -1.21 12.08
N LYS A 24 6.29 -1.59 11.23
CA LYS A 24 6.04 -2.11 9.88
C LYS A 24 6.81 -3.39 9.58
N GLU A 25 6.24 -4.19 8.68
CA GLU A 25 6.98 -5.23 8.00
C GLU A 25 7.64 -4.69 6.72
N HIS A 26 8.85 -5.14 6.42
CA HIS A 26 9.68 -4.62 5.34
C HIS A 26 9.35 -5.26 3.97
N THR A 27 8.14 -5.06 3.46
CA THR A 27 7.74 -5.54 2.12
C THR A 27 8.20 -4.59 1.00
N ALA A 28 8.23 -5.08 -0.25
CA ALA A 28 8.57 -4.28 -1.42
C ALA A 28 7.53 -3.17 -1.69
N LEU A 29 6.25 -3.51 -1.49
CA LEU A 29 5.13 -2.59 -1.57
C LEU A 29 5.26 -1.44 -0.56
N HIS A 30 5.63 -1.74 0.69
CA HIS A 30 5.87 -0.73 1.72
C HIS A 30 7.01 0.23 1.36
N LYS A 31 8.14 -0.29 0.88
CA LYS A 31 9.27 0.54 0.43
C LYS A 31 8.87 1.48 -0.70
N THR A 32 8.05 0.99 -1.63
CA THR A 32 7.57 1.78 -2.77
C THR A 32 6.62 2.89 -2.30
N PHE A 33 5.70 2.58 -1.39
CA PHE A 33 4.81 3.60 -0.82
C PHE A 33 5.58 4.67 -0.03
N LEU A 34 6.63 4.29 0.71
CA LEU A 34 7.48 5.23 1.41
C LEU A 34 8.12 6.24 0.45
N VAL A 35 8.69 5.76 -0.67
CA VAL A 35 9.29 6.63 -1.70
C VAL A 35 8.22 7.52 -2.32
N LEU A 36 7.06 6.96 -2.65
CA LEU A 36 5.91 7.69 -3.18
C LEU A 36 5.47 8.80 -2.22
N LEU A 37 5.32 8.52 -0.92
CA LEU A 37 4.85 9.48 0.07
C LEU A 37 5.81 10.66 0.24
N VAL A 38 7.12 10.39 0.25
CA VAL A 38 8.14 11.44 0.26
C VAL A 38 8.10 12.26 -1.03
N ALA A 39 7.96 11.60 -2.19
CA ALA A 39 7.85 12.27 -3.48
C ALA A 39 6.62 13.19 -3.55
N VAL A 40 5.47 12.75 -3.02
CA VAL A 40 4.24 13.56 -2.93
C VAL A 40 4.45 14.79 -2.05
N LEU A 41 5.12 14.67 -0.90
CA LEU A 41 5.41 15.84 -0.05
C LEU A 41 6.29 16.86 -0.77
N VAL A 42 7.34 16.40 -1.44
CA VAL A 42 8.21 17.28 -2.25
C VAL A 42 7.41 17.92 -3.39
N HIS A 43 6.56 17.15 -4.06
CA HIS A 43 5.71 17.64 -5.14
C HIS A 43 4.75 18.73 -4.66
N LEU A 44 4.03 18.53 -3.55
CA LEU A 44 3.09 19.52 -3.00
C LEU A 44 3.80 20.79 -2.52
N ALA A 45 5.02 20.67 -1.99
CA ALA A 45 5.83 21.85 -1.68
C ALA A 45 6.19 22.64 -2.95
N LEU A 46 6.59 21.95 -4.02
CA LEU A 46 6.87 22.55 -5.32
C LEU A 46 5.61 23.15 -5.96
N ASP A 47 4.45 22.53 -5.80
CA ASP A 47 3.15 23.05 -6.25
C ASP A 47 2.85 24.39 -5.57
N GLY A 48 2.88 24.42 -4.24
CA GLY A 48 2.68 25.64 -3.45
C GLY A 48 3.67 26.76 -3.83
N CYS A 49 4.95 26.43 -4.00
CA CYS A 49 5.95 27.37 -4.48
C CYS A 49 5.61 27.91 -5.88
N THR A 50 5.22 27.04 -6.80
CA THR A 50 4.91 27.40 -8.19
C THR A 50 3.64 28.24 -8.28
N VAL A 51 2.59 27.90 -7.54
CA VAL A 51 1.37 28.71 -7.40
C VAL A 51 1.70 30.12 -6.90
N TYR A 52 2.63 30.24 -5.96
CA TYR A 52 3.09 31.55 -5.51
C TYR A 52 3.85 32.30 -6.60
N THR A 53 4.87 31.70 -7.21
CA THR A 53 5.75 32.39 -8.18
C THR A 53 5.03 32.75 -9.48
N VAL A 54 4.13 31.90 -9.96
CA VAL A 54 3.33 32.16 -11.17
C VAL A 54 2.38 33.35 -10.98
N ASN A 55 1.92 33.61 -9.76
CA ASN A 55 1.07 34.77 -9.46
C ASN A 55 1.88 36.04 -9.08
N HIS A 56 3.21 35.98 -9.10
CA HIS A 56 4.11 37.09 -8.75
C HIS A 56 5.24 37.24 -9.79
N LEU A 57 4.89 37.19 -11.09
CA LEU A 57 5.85 37.24 -12.20
C LEU A 57 6.64 38.55 -12.28
N ASP A 58 6.12 39.61 -11.68
CA ASP A 58 6.71 40.95 -11.61
C ASP A 58 7.81 41.06 -10.55
N THR A 59 7.74 40.26 -9.48
CA THR A 59 8.69 40.31 -8.35
C THR A 59 9.67 39.15 -8.33
N VAL A 60 9.30 38.00 -8.91
CA VAL A 60 10.13 36.78 -8.89
C VAL A 60 11.02 36.72 -10.14
N PRO A 61 12.33 36.47 -10.01
CA PRO A 61 13.21 36.28 -11.16
C PRO A 61 12.73 35.16 -12.08
N MET A 62 12.69 35.42 -13.39
CA MET A 62 12.17 34.48 -14.40
C MET A 62 12.91 33.13 -14.39
N LEU A 63 14.22 33.13 -14.09
CA LEU A 63 15.01 31.89 -13.98
C LEU A 63 14.57 31.02 -12.80
N LEU A 64 14.30 31.64 -11.64
CA LEU A 64 13.84 30.92 -10.44
C LEU A 64 12.43 30.36 -10.65
N ASN A 65 11.52 31.18 -11.19
CA ASN A 65 10.16 30.73 -11.52
C ASN A 65 10.20 29.56 -12.51
N GLY A 66 10.97 29.69 -13.60
CA GLY A 66 11.11 28.63 -14.59
C GLY A 66 11.75 27.35 -14.04
N ALA A 67 12.70 27.44 -13.11
CA ALA A 67 13.30 26.28 -12.46
C ALA A 67 12.29 25.56 -11.55
N LEU A 68 11.59 26.30 -10.70
CA LEU A 68 10.56 25.75 -9.81
C LEU A 68 9.43 25.08 -10.60
N HIS A 69 8.96 25.72 -11.67
CA HIS A 69 7.89 25.18 -12.51
C HIS A 69 8.30 23.86 -13.18
N ARG A 70 9.54 23.73 -13.65
CA ARG A 70 10.07 22.48 -14.21
C ARG A 70 10.19 21.38 -13.16
N LEU A 71 10.68 21.72 -11.98
CA LEU A 71 10.77 20.76 -10.87
C LEU A 71 9.38 20.30 -10.44
N PHE A 72 8.40 21.21 -10.39
CA PHE A 72 7.01 20.90 -10.10
C PHE A 72 6.43 19.90 -11.12
N LEU A 73 6.49 20.19 -12.42
CA LEU A 73 5.92 19.28 -13.42
C LEU A 73 6.69 17.96 -13.56
N GLY A 74 8.02 17.98 -13.41
CA GLY A 74 8.83 16.75 -13.38
C GLY A 74 8.44 15.88 -12.18
N SER A 75 8.37 16.48 -10.99
CA SER A 75 7.91 15.76 -9.79
C SER A 75 6.49 15.20 -9.93
N MET A 76 5.61 15.88 -10.68
CA MET A 76 4.27 15.36 -10.98
C MET A 76 4.34 14.07 -11.82
N ALA A 77 5.13 14.06 -12.90
CA ALA A 77 5.32 12.88 -13.74
C ALA A 77 5.94 11.73 -12.93
N ALA A 78 6.92 12.03 -12.07
CA ALA A 78 7.54 11.05 -11.18
C ALA A 78 6.54 10.47 -10.16
N VAL A 79 5.69 11.29 -9.54
CA VAL A 79 4.65 10.82 -8.60
C VAL A 79 3.66 9.88 -9.29
N ILE A 80 3.16 10.25 -10.46
CA ILE A 80 2.20 9.42 -11.22
C ILE A 80 2.87 8.09 -11.64
N TYR A 81 4.14 8.14 -12.06
CA TYR A 81 4.93 6.93 -12.34
C TYR A 81 5.05 6.03 -11.10
N LEU A 82 5.33 6.61 -9.93
CA LEU A 82 5.45 5.86 -8.67
C LEU A 82 4.11 5.23 -8.26
N PHE A 83 2.98 5.89 -8.50
CA PHE A 83 1.66 5.27 -8.34
C PHE A 83 1.44 4.08 -9.27
N TYR A 84 1.81 4.21 -10.55
CA TYR A 84 1.81 3.09 -11.47
C TYR A 84 2.68 1.94 -10.95
N GLN A 85 3.91 2.25 -10.53
CA GLN A 85 4.85 1.24 -10.03
C GLN A 85 4.29 0.54 -8.78
N TYR A 86 3.66 1.28 -7.89
CA TYR A 86 2.98 0.74 -6.71
C TYR A 86 1.87 -0.25 -7.11
N ILE A 87 0.98 0.12 -8.02
CA ILE A 87 -0.09 -0.77 -8.51
C ILE A 87 0.50 -1.99 -9.21
N ALA A 88 1.56 -1.82 -10.01
CA ALA A 88 2.20 -2.93 -10.70
C ALA A 88 2.83 -3.94 -9.72
N ILE A 89 3.45 -3.46 -8.63
CA ILE A 89 3.98 -4.30 -7.56
C ILE A 89 2.85 -5.00 -6.81
N LEU A 90 1.78 -4.28 -6.48
CA LEU A 90 0.60 -4.86 -5.85
C LEU A 90 0.01 -6.00 -6.70
N VAL A 91 -0.13 -5.80 -8.01
CA VAL A 91 -0.62 -6.84 -8.93
C VAL A 91 0.35 -8.02 -9.01
N GLN A 92 1.66 -7.77 -8.99
CA GLN A 92 2.66 -8.84 -8.95
C GLN A 92 2.56 -9.68 -7.66
N GLU A 93 2.37 -9.04 -6.50
CA GLU A 93 2.20 -9.73 -5.22
C GLU A 93 0.92 -10.59 -5.20
N GLU A 94 -0.18 -10.11 -5.80
CA GLU A 94 -1.45 -10.85 -5.86
C GLU A 94 -1.49 -11.97 -6.92
N THR A 95 -0.81 -11.79 -8.06
CA THR A 95 -0.91 -12.72 -9.20
C THR A 95 0.30 -13.64 -9.35
N GLY A 96 1.44 -13.29 -8.75
CA GLY A 96 2.75 -13.92 -8.98
C GLY A 96 3.32 -13.69 -10.38
N LYS A 97 2.63 -12.95 -11.27
CA LYS A 97 3.09 -12.71 -12.65
C LYS A 97 4.16 -11.62 -12.69
N PRO A 98 5.19 -11.75 -13.56
CA PRO A 98 6.21 -10.72 -13.70
C PRO A 98 5.64 -9.44 -14.32
N ARG A 99 6.21 -8.29 -13.94
CA ARG A 99 5.83 -6.96 -14.45
C ARG A 99 6.43 -6.73 -15.84
N GLN A 100 5.60 -6.81 -16.87
CA GLN A 100 6.06 -6.70 -18.27
C GLN A 100 6.18 -5.25 -18.78
N LEU A 101 5.45 -4.31 -18.17
CA LEU A 101 5.33 -2.92 -18.66
C LEU A 101 6.26 -1.93 -17.95
N ASP A 102 7.12 -2.40 -17.05
CA ASP A 102 8.04 -1.56 -16.27
C ASP A 102 9.02 -0.77 -17.16
N TRP A 103 9.61 -1.44 -18.16
CA TRP A 103 10.55 -0.81 -19.07
C TRP A 103 9.90 0.28 -19.94
N PRO A 104 8.79 0.02 -20.66
CA PRO A 104 8.15 1.09 -21.43
C PRO A 104 7.63 2.22 -20.53
N ALA A 105 7.15 1.90 -19.32
CA ALA A 105 6.74 2.92 -18.35
C ALA A 105 7.91 3.82 -17.91
N LYS A 106 9.10 3.26 -17.69
CA LYS A 106 10.32 4.04 -17.37
C LYS A 106 10.83 4.84 -18.57
N ALA A 107 10.82 4.26 -19.77
CA ALA A 107 11.23 4.94 -20.99
C ALA A 107 10.34 6.17 -21.25
N PHE A 108 9.02 6.02 -21.02
CA PHE A 108 8.08 7.14 -21.09
C PHE A 108 8.37 8.21 -20.03
N LEU A 109 8.68 7.84 -18.78
CA LEU A 109 9.06 8.81 -17.75
C LEU A 109 10.26 9.66 -18.19
N VAL A 110 11.32 9.01 -18.68
CA VAL A 110 12.52 9.70 -19.16
C VAL A 110 12.17 10.63 -20.32
N LEU A 111 11.32 10.20 -21.26
CA LEU A 111 10.86 11.03 -22.36
C LEU A 111 10.06 12.25 -21.87
N ALA A 112 9.16 12.05 -20.90
CA ALA A 112 8.37 13.12 -20.30
C ALA A 112 9.26 14.14 -19.58
N GLU A 113 10.23 13.68 -18.79
CA GLU A 113 11.21 14.55 -18.14
C GLU A 113 12.05 15.33 -19.17
N LEU A 114 12.54 14.67 -20.22
CA LEU A 114 13.27 15.36 -21.29
C LEU A 114 12.39 16.41 -21.98
N GLY A 115 11.14 16.09 -22.29
CA GLY A 115 10.17 17.05 -22.82
C GLY A 115 9.96 18.25 -21.89
N ASN A 116 9.86 17.99 -20.59
CA ASN A 116 9.73 19.02 -19.55
C ASN A 116 10.97 19.95 -19.48
N PHE A 117 12.18 19.42 -19.63
CA PHE A 117 13.38 20.26 -19.59
C PHE A 117 13.65 21.01 -20.90
N LEU A 118 13.29 20.43 -22.04
CA LEU A 118 13.64 20.96 -23.37
C LEU A 118 12.61 21.97 -23.91
N LEU A 119 11.33 21.80 -23.59
CA LEU A 119 10.28 22.67 -24.16
C LEU A 119 10.26 24.05 -23.47
N PRO A 120 9.97 25.13 -24.23
CA PRO A 120 9.90 26.48 -23.69
C PRO A 120 8.62 26.66 -22.86
N ILE A 121 8.78 27.24 -21.67
CA ILE A 121 7.67 27.56 -20.77
C ILE A 121 7.14 28.95 -21.13
N SER A 122 5.82 29.06 -21.27
CA SER A 122 5.11 30.32 -21.43
C SER A 122 4.06 30.46 -20.33
N TYR A 123 3.72 31.70 -19.97
CA TYR A 123 2.75 32.02 -18.93
C TYR A 123 1.64 32.89 -19.49
N THR A 124 0.40 32.59 -19.11
CA THR A 124 -0.77 33.41 -19.44
C THR A 124 -1.19 34.16 -18.18
N VAL A 125 -1.28 35.49 -18.31
CA VAL A 125 -1.74 36.38 -17.24
C VAL A 125 -3.24 36.59 -17.37
N THR A 126 -3.98 36.35 -16.28
CA THR A 126 -5.44 36.58 -16.26
C THR A 126 -5.88 37.27 -14.98
N ALA A 127 -7.10 37.82 -14.98
CA ALA A 127 -7.67 38.47 -13.79
C ALA A 127 -7.97 37.48 -12.64
N GLU A 128 -8.18 36.21 -12.95
CA GLU A 128 -8.53 35.16 -11.96
C GLU A 128 -7.30 34.42 -11.41
N GLY A 129 -6.15 34.57 -12.05
CA GLY A 129 -4.91 33.90 -11.69
C GLY A 129 -4.07 33.55 -12.92
N ASN A 130 -2.76 33.58 -12.75
CA ASN A 130 -1.83 33.24 -13.83
C ASN A 130 -1.66 31.72 -13.91
N TYR A 131 -1.38 31.20 -15.10
CA TYR A 131 -1.09 29.78 -15.30
C TYR A 131 -0.07 29.58 -16.43
N SER A 132 0.59 28.42 -16.43
CA SER A 132 1.50 28.03 -17.52
C SER A 132 0.74 27.55 -18.74
N ALA A 133 1.19 27.94 -19.93
CA ALA A 133 0.54 27.68 -21.20
C ALA A 133 1.54 27.25 -22.28
N GLY A 134 1.02 26.81 -23.42
CA GLY A 134 1.80 26.41 -24.60
C GLY A 134 2.04 24.90 -24.69
N ALA A 135 2.83 24.49 -25.69
CA ALA A 135 3.09 23.08 -26.00
C ALA A 135 3.72 22.30 -24.84
N TYR A 136 4.44 23.00 -23.95
CA TYR A 136 4.97 22.45 -22.71
C TYR A 136 3.91 21.80 -21.82
N MET A 137 2.68 22.31 -21.80
CA MET A 137 1.59 21.75 -21.00
C MET A 137 1.09 20.40 -21.53
N LEU A 138 1.43 20.00 -22.76
CA LEU A 138 1.07 18.69 -23.27
C LEU A 138 1.79 17.56 -22.53
N VAL A 139 3.01 17.80 -22.04
CA VAL A 139 3.83 16.82 -21.33
C VAL A 139 3.13 16.26 -20.08
N PRO A 140 2.69 17.10 -19.11
CA PRO A 140 2.01 16.59 -17.93
C PRO A 140 0.68 15.89 -18.25
N TYR A 141 -0.14 16.43 -19.17
CA TYR A 141 -1.40 15.78 -19.56
C TYR A 141 -1.16 14.44 -20.26
N ALA A 142 -0.16 14.34 -21.12
CA ALA A 142 0.23 13.08 -21.75
C ALA A 142 0.72 12.07 -20.71
N ALA A 143 1.47 12.51 -19.70
CA ALA A 143 1.92 11.63 -18.62
C ALA A 143 0.78 11.10 -17.77
N VAL A 144 -0.15 11.97 -17.34
CA VAL A 144 -1.37 11.56 -16.62
C VAL A 144 -2.14 10.55 -17.47
N ALA A 145 -2.43 10.87 -18.73
CA ALA A 145 -3.20 10.00 -19.61
C ALA A 145 -2.53 8.62 -19.80
N PHE A 146 -1.22 8.60 -20.07
CA PHE A 146 -0.47 7.38 -20.28
C PHE A 146 -0.50 6.46 -19.05
N TYR A 147 -0.18 6.99 -17.86
CA TYR A 147 -0.15 6.17 -16.65
C TYR A 147 -1.54 5.81 -16.15
N LEU A 148 -2.55 6.66 -16.32
CA LEU A 148 -3.94 6.35 -15.99
C LEU A 148 -4.44 5.17 -16.84
N LEU A 149 -4.14 5.16 -18.14
CA LEU A 149 -4.45 4.03 -19.03
C LEU A 149 -3.70 2.75 -18.64
N LEU A 150 -2.41 2.85 -18.27
CA LEU A 150 -1.66 1.69 -17.79
C LEU A 150 -2.28 1.10 -16.51
N CYS A 151 -2.61 1.95 -15.54
CA CYS A 151 -3.23 1.53 -14.29
C CYS A 151 -4.63 0.95 -14.51
N ALA A 152 -5.43 1.55 -15.38
CA ALA A 152 -6.73 1.00 -15.78
C ALA A 152 -6.58 -0.36 -16.48
N GLY A 153 -5.59 -0.51 -17.37
CA GLY A 153 -5.26 -1.78 -18.02
C GLY A 153 -4.85 -2.86 -17.02
N LEU A 154 -4.01 -2.53 -16.03
CA LEU A 154 -3.64 -3.43 -14.94
C LEU A 154 -4.85 -3.84 -14.10
N LEU A 155 -5.74 -2.89 -13.78
CA LEU A 155 -6.94 -3.14 -13.00
C LEU A 155 -7.93 -4.07 -13.73
N VAL A 156 -8.23 -3.77 -15.00
CA VAL A 156 -9.16 -4.54 -15.82
C VAL A 156 -8.59 -5.92 -16.15
N GLY A 157 -7.32 -5.99 -16.55
CA GLY A 157 -6.65 -7.25 -16.90
C GLY A 157 -6.52 -8.22 -15.72
N ASN A 158 -6.54 -7.72 -14.49
CA ASN A 158 -6.40 -8.52 -13.26
C ASN A 158 -7.61 -8.42 -12.34
N TRP A 159 -8.79 -8.06 -12.87
CA TRP A 159 -10.01 -7.75 -12.11
C TRP A 159 -10.44 -8.82 -11.10
N LYS A 160 -10.24 -10.10 -11.45
CA LYS A 160 -10.60 -11.27 -10.63
C LYS A 160 -9.51 -11.66 -9.62
N ALA A 161 -8.26 -11.31 -9.90
CA ALA A 161 -7.13 -11.67 -9.05
C ALA A 161 -6.94 -10.67 -7.90
N ILE A 162 -7.29 -9.40 -8.13
CA ILE A 162 -7.16 -8.36 -7.10
C ILE A 162 -8.35 -8.44 -6.12
N PRO A 163 -8.10 -8.49 -4.80
CA PRO A 163 -9.14 -8.44 -3.79
C PRO A 163 -10.05 -7.21 -3.93
N GLY A 164 -11.34 -7.36 -3.62
CA GLY A 164 -12.36 -6.32 -3.86
C GLY A 164 -12.03 -4.97 -3.19
N LYS A 165 -11.50 -4.98 -1.97
CA LYS A 165 -11.07 -3.77 -1.24
C LYS A 165 -9.94 -3.03 -1.98
N LYS A 166 -8.92 -3.76 -2.43
CA LYS A 166 -7.78 -3.22 -3.18
C LYS A 166 -8.21 -2.67 -4.54
N ARG A 167 -9.04 -3.43 -5.26
CA ARG A 167 -9.63 -3.04 -6.53
C ARG A 167 -10.45 -1.75 -6.42
N SER A 168 -11.24 -1.62 -5.35
CA SER A 168 -12.04 -0.42 -5.08
C SER A 168 -11.16 0.81 -4.86
N ALA A 169 -10.09 0.71 -4.07
CA ALA A 169 -9.16 1.81 -3.85
C ALA A 169 -8.50 2.29 -5.15
N ILE A 170 -7.98 1.36 -5.96
CA ILE A 170 -7.36 1.69 -7.26
C ILE A 170 -8.39 2.32 -8.19
N GLY A 171 -9.60 1.77 -8.26
CA GLY A 171 -10.68 2.32 -9.09
C GLY A 171 -11.08 3.73 -8.67
N ALA A 172 -11.24 3.97 -7.37
CA ALA A 172 -11.56 5.29 -6.83
C ALA A 172 -10.46 6.32 -7.17
N ALA A 173 -9.19 5.94 -6.97
CA ALA A 173 -8.04 6.77 -7.35
C ALA A 173 -8.06 7.14 -8.84
N LEU A 174 -8.31 6.18 -9.73
CA LEU A 174 -8.37 6.43 -11.17
C LEU A 174 -9.51 7.38 -11.56
N VAL A 175 -10.68 7.24 -10.94
CA VAL A 175 -11.82 8.13 -11.18
C VAL A 175 -11.53 9.54 -10.69
N ILE A 176 -10.91 9.69 -9.52
CA ILE A 176 -10.51 10.98 -8.96
C ILE A 176 -9.53 11.67 -9.91
N GLU A 177 -8.46 10.98 -10.31
CA GLU A 177 -7.44 11.55 -11.20
C GLU A 177 -7.99 11.92 -12.58
N PHE A 178 -8.83 11.07 -13.16
CA PHE A 178 -9.51 11.38 -14.41
C PHE A 178 -10.35 12.65 -14.29
N THR A 179 -11.13 12.76 -13.20
CA THR A 179 -12.01 13.91 -12.95
C THR A 179 -11.20 15.19 -12.76
N VAL A 180 -10.16 15.15 -11.93
CA VAL A 180 -9.27 16.30 -11.70
C VAL A 180 -8.59 16.72 -13.00
N CYS A 181 -8.09 15.77 -13.80
CA CYS A 181 -7.47 16.04 -15.08
C CYS A 181 -8.43 16.72 -16.07
N VAL A 182 -9.68 16.24 -16.18
CA VAL A 182 -10.70 16.84 -17.04
C VAL A 182 -11.08 18.23 -16.57
N LEU A 183 -11.35 18.41 -15.28
CA LEU A 183 -11.72 19.70 -14.71
C LEU A 183 -10.60 20.74 -14.87
N GLN A 184 -9.36 20.36 -14.61
CA GLN A 184 -8.19 21.22 -14.81
C GLN A 184 -7.98 21.57 -16.30
N GLY A 185 -8.27 20.64 -17.22
CA GLY A 185 -8.20 20.89 -18.66
C GLY A 185 -9.31 21.79 -19.19
N LEU A 186 -10.49 21.80 -18.56
CA LEU A 186 -11.58 22.73 -18.89
C LEU A 186 -11.37 24.10 -18.23
N HIS A 187 -10.80 24.12 -17.03
CA HIS A 187 -10.59 25.31 -16.20
C HIS A 187 -9.12 25.44 -15.77
N HIS A 188 -8.29 25.89 -16.71
CA HIS A 188 -6.85 26.02 -16.56
C HIS A 188 -6.40 26.86 -15.35
N THR A 189 -7.22 27.80 -14.87
CA THR A 189 -6.92 28.69 -13.74
C THR A 189 -7.12 28.03 -12.37
N TRP A 190 -7.77 26.87 -12.26
CA TRP A 190 -8.11 26.29 -10.95
C TRP A 190 -6.91 25.74 -10.18
N LEU A 191 -5.89 25.25 -10.89
CA LEU A 191 -4.65 24.69 -10.34
C LEU A 191 -4.92 23.62 -9.26
N ILE A 192 -5.80 22.65 -9.57
CA ILE A 192 -6.28 21.63 -8.62
C ILE A 192 -5.52 20.29 -8.70
N SER A 193 -4.39 20.23 -9.41
CA SER A 193 -3.60 19.00 -9.58
C SER A 193 -3.11 18.42 -8.25
N GLY A 194 -2.64 19.26 -7.32
CA GLY A 194 -2.21 18.83 -5.98
C GLY A 194 -3.33 18.15 -5.19
N MET A 195 -4.58 18.55 -5.41
CA MET A 195 -5.75 17.93 -4.77
C MET A 195 -5.96 16.49 -5.26
N GLY A 196 -5.82 16.24 -6.57
CA GLY A 196 -5.89 14.89 -7.14
C GLY A 196 -4.88 13.96 -6.47
N ILE A 197 -3.60 14.34 -6.51
CA ILE A 197 -2.51 13.57 -5.93
C ILE A 197 -2.71 13.33 -4.42
N THR A 198 -3.19 14.33 -3.69
CA THR A 198 -3.49 14.21 -2.26
C THR A 198 -4.59 13.20 -2.00
N LEU A 199 -5.71 13.28 -2.73
CA LEU A 199 -6.83 12.34 -2.59
C LEU A 199 -6.43 10.91 -3.00
N MET A 200 -5.63 10.77 -4.04
CA MET A 200 -5.06 9.49 -4.48
C MET A 200 -4.17 8.88 -3.39
N THR A 201 -3.26 9.68 -2.83
CA THR A 201 -2.36 9.27 -1.73
C THR A 201 -3.16 8.84 -0.50
N LEU A 202 -4.19 9.61 -0.14
CA LEU A 202 -5.05 9.32 1.00
C LEU A 202 -5.84 8.02 0.79
N SER A 203 -6.38 7.79 -0.41
CA SER A 203 -7.08 6.55 -0.76
C SER A 203 -6.19 5.31 -0.55
N PHE A 204 -4.94 5.40 -1.00
CA PHE A 204 -3.97 4.32 -0.88
C PHE A 204 -3.53 4.13 0.56
N TYR A 205 -3.25 5.21 1.28
CA TYR A 205 -2.92 5.15 2.69
C TYR A 205 -4.02 4.49 3.51
N LEU A 206 -5.26 4.98 3.41
CA LEU A 206 -6.37 4.51 4.23
C LEU A 206 -6.77 3.07 3.92
N THR A 207 -6.64 2.64 2.66
CA THR A 207 -7.17 1.35 2.23
C THR A 207 -6.12 0.24 2.17
N LEU A 208 -4.88 0.58 1.80
CA LEU A 208 -3.83 -0.38 1.46
C LEU A 208 -2.69 -0.39 2.48
N GLU A 209 -2.30 0.78 3.00
CA GLU A 209 -1.11 0.94 3.84
C GLU A 209 -1.44 1.24 5.31
N ASN A 210 -2.72 1.34 5.67
CA ASN A 210 -3.10 1.67 7.04
C ASN A 210 -2.63 0.53 7.98
N PRO A 211 -1.67 0.80 8.86
CA PRO A 211 -1.04 -0.22 9.69
C PRO A 211 -2.02 -0.86 10.66
N GLU A 212 -3.01 -0.12 11.15
CA GLU A 212 -4.05 -0.67 12.04
C GLU A 212 -4.96 -1.64 11.30
N ALA A 213 -5.37 -1.28 10.08
CA ALA A 213 -6.19 -2.14 9.25
C ALA A 213 -5.44 -3.44 8.88
N LEU A 214 -4.15 -3.32 8.53
CA LEU A 214 -3.31 -4.46 8.20
C LEU A 214 -3.07 -5.36 9.43
N ARG A 215 -2.83 -4.76 10.61
CA ARG A 215 -2.69 -5.50 11.88
C ARG A 215 -3.97 -6.22 12.26
N ALA A 216 -5.13 -5.58 12.10
CA ALA A 216 -6.42 -6.18 12.39
C ALA A 216 -6.66 -7.43 11.51
N GLU A 217 -6.39 -7.32 10.20
CA GLU A 217 -6.51 -8.43 9.26
C GLU A 217 -5.54 -9.57 9.60
N LEU A 218 -4.29 -9.24 9.97
CA LEU A 218 -3.30 -10.22 10.40
C LEU A 218 -3.69 -10.92 11.72
N VAL A 219 -4.26 -10.18 12.68
CA VAL A 219 -4.76 -10.75 13.95
C VAL A 219 -5.94 -11.69 13.68
N GLU A 220 -6.87 -11.32 12.80
CA GLU A 220 -7.98 -12.17 12.39
C GLU A 220 -7.49 -13.46 11.69
N GLN A 221 -6.50 -13.35 10.80
CA GLN A 221 -5.87 -14.51 10.17
C GLN A 221 -5.16 -15.42 11.21
N LYS A 222 -4.47 -14.83 12.19
CA LYS A 222 -3.85 -15.60 13.27
C LYS A 222 -4.90 -16.28 14.15
N LEU A 223 -5.99 -15.59 14.49
CA LEU A 223 -7.09 -16.15 15.29
C LEU A 223 -7.80 -17.29 14.57
N SER A 224 -8.09 -17.14 13.28
CA SER A 224 -8.69 -18.22 12.47
C SER A 224 -7.76 -19.42 12.33
N MET A 225 -6.46 -19.19 12.11
CA MET A 225 -5.46 -20.26 12.11
C MET A 225 -5.36 -20.96 13.48
N LEU A 226 -5.35 -20.20 14.57
CA LEU A 226 -5.35 -20.73 15.94
C LEU A 226 -6.62 -21.53 16.23
N TYR A 227 -7.78 -21.04 15.79
CA TYR A 227 -9.06 -21.71 15.94
C TYR A 227 -9.06 -23.06 15.21
N LEU A 228 -8.65 -23.08 13.93
CA LEU A 228 -8.47 -24.29 13.12
C LEU A 228 -7.54 -25.30 13.80
N LYS A 229 -6.42 -24.82 14.37
CA LYS A 229 -5.48 -25.66 15.13
C LYS A 229 -6.07 -26.15 16.45
N SER A 230 -6.87 -25.33 17.13
CA SER A 230 -7.46 -25.65 18.44
C SER A 230 -8.65 -26.61 18.38
N GLN A 231 -9.29 -26.77 17.22
CA GLN A 231 -10.37 -27.75 17.03
C GLN A 231 -9.92 -29.20 17.28
N VAL A 232 -8.62 -29.45 17.19
CA VAL A 232 -8.00 -30.74 17.51
C VAL A 232 -7.41 -30.65 18.92
N ASN A 233 -8.12 -31.13 19.95
CA ASN A 233 -7.57 -31.21 21.30
C ASN A 233 -6.52 -32.34 21.35
N PRO A 234 -5.21 -32.03 21.42
CA PRO A 234 -4.16 -33.06 21.32
C PRO A 234 -4.21 -34.03 22.49
N HIS A 235 -4.63 -33.55 23.67
CA HIS A 235 -4.75 -34.36 24.87
C HIS A 235 -5.92 -35.33 24.79
N PHE A 236 -7.07 -34.88 24.27
CA PHE A 236 -8.21 -35.78 24.02
C PHE A 236 -7.82 -36.88 23.01
N LEU A 237 -7.18 -36.48 21.90
CA LEU A 237 -6.71 -37.43 20.88
C LEU A 237 -5.71 -38.44 21.41
N TYR A 238 -4.73 -38.00 22.20
CA TYR A 238 -3.77 -38.88 22.86
C TYR A 238 -4.48 -39.89 23.78
N ASN A 239 -5.38 -39.41 24.64
CA ASN A 239 -6.13 -40.26 25.57
C ASN A 239 -7.03 -41.27 24.86
N THR A 240 -7.70 -40.86 23.79
CA THR A 240 -8.52 -41.77 22.98
C THR A 240 -7.65 -42.83 22.30
N LEU A 241 -6.53 -42.44 21.67
CA LEU A 241 -5.61 -43.37 21.03
C LEU A 241 -4.99 -44.36 22.02
N ASP A 242 -4.62 -43.90 23.22
CA ASP A 242 -4.08 -44.76 24.27
C ASP A 242 -5.12 -45.76 24.81
N THR A 243 -6.37 -45.31 24.96
CA THR A 243 -7.48 -46.19 25.37
C THR A 243 -7.72 -47.30 24.34
N ILE A 244 -7.75 -46.97 23.05
CA ILE A 244 -7.90 -47.95 21.96
C ILE A 244 -6.70 -48.90 21.92
N ARG A 245 -5.47 -48.40 22.17
CA ARG A 245 -4.26 -49.22 22.24
C ARG A 245 -4.35 -50.26 23.35
N ILE A 246 -4.76 -49.86 24.56
CA ILE A 246 -4.93 -50.76 25.70
C ILE A 246 -5.98 -51.84 25.37
N GLN A 247 -7.11 -51.45 24.77
CA GLN A 247 -8.16 -52.40 24.39
C GLN A 247 -7.68 -53.41 23.34
N ALA A 248 -6.95 -52.97 22.31
CA ALA A 248 -6.37 -53.87 21.31
C ALA A 248 -5.39 -54.87 21.93
N HIS A 249 -4.59 -54.43 22.91
CA HIS A 249 -3.68 -55.30 23.64
C HIS A 249 -4.44 -56.36 24.46
N LEU A 250 -5.50 -55.96 25.18
CA LEU A 250 -6.35 -56.86 25.96
C LEU A 250 -7.09 -57.88 25.07
N ASN A 251 -7.48 -57.49 23.86
CA ASN A 251 -8.11 -58.38 22.87
C ASN A 251 -7.11 -59.30 22.14
N GLY A 252 -5.80 -59.20 22.43
CA GLY A 252 -4.76 -59.99 21.78
C GLY A 252 -4.39 -59.54 20.35
N ASP A 253 -4.92 -58.41 19.87
CA ASP A 253 -4.63 -57.86 18.55
C ASP A 253 -3.33 -57.05 18.58
N LYS A 254 -2.21 -57.78 18.52
CA LYS A 254 -0.86 -57.22 18.57
C LYS A 254 -0.55 -56.29 17.39
N THR A 255 -1.16 -56.53 16.24
CA THR A 255 -0.93 -55.74 15.01
C THR A 255 -1.53 -54.35 15.17
N VAL A 256 -2.80 -54.26 15.59
CA VAL A 256 -3.48 -52.98 15.83
C VAL A 256 -2.83 -52.21 16.99
N ALA A 257 -2.47 -52.89 18.08
CA ALA A 257 -1.77 -52.26 19.21
C ALA A 257 -0.43 -51.63 18.78
N SER A 258 0.34 -52.29 17.90
CA SER A 258 1.62 -51.76 17.40
C SER A 258 1.47 -50.56 16.48
N LEU A 259 0.42 -50.54 15.64
CA LEU A 259 0.11 -49.41 14.76
C LEU A 259 -0.32 -48.19 15.57
N LEU A 260 -1.16 -48.39 16.59
CA LEU A 260 -1.59 -47.32 17.50
C LEU A 260 -0.41 -46.75 18.29
N MET A 261 0.55 -47.58 18.71
CA MET A 261 1.75 -47.12 19.40
C MET A 261 2.57 -46.15 18.54
N ARG A 262 2.81 -46.48 17.25
CA ARG A 262 3.51 -45.58 16.32
C ARG A 262 2.77 -44.26 16.09
N LEU A 263 1.44 -44.31 16.10
CA LEU A 263 0.57 -43.15 15.89
C LEU A 263 0.53 -42.24 17.13
N VAL A 264 0.58 -42.83 18.33
CA VAL A 264 0.75 -42.15 19.62
C VAL A 264 2.12 -41.48 19.72
N ASP A 265 3.20 -42.14 19.32
CA ASP A 265 4.56 -41.57 19.30
C ASP A 265 4.67 -40.40 18.31
N PHE A 266 4.02 -40.50 17.15
CA PHE A 266 3.95 -39.41 16.17
C PHE A 266 3.18 -38.19 16.72
N SER A 267 2.03 -38.42 17.36
CA SER A 267 1.21 -37.33 17.92
C SER A 267 1.88 -36.66 19.12
N SER A 268 2.56 -37.40 19.99
CA SER A 268 3.30 -36.86 21.14
C SER A 268 4.59 -36.12 20.74
N GLY A 269 5.32 -36.60 19.73
CA GLY A 269 6.46 -35.90 19.13
C GLY A 269 6.09 -34.64 18.34
N SER A 270 4.84 -34.55 17.87
CA SER A 270 4.29 -33.31 17.31
C SER A 270 3.83 -32.36 18.42
N ALA A 271 3.18 -32.84 19.48
CA ALA A 271 2.68 -32.04 20.60
C ALA A 271 3.79 -31.31 21.37
N SER A 272 4.97 -31.91 21.53
CA SER A 272 6.14 -31.24 22.13
C SER A 272 6.66 -30.04 21.31
N ARG A 273 6.29 -29.95 20.03
CA ARG A 273 6.60 -28.81 19.14
C ARG A 273 5.52 -27.71 19.18
N TRP A 274 4.35 -27.98 19.79
CA TRP A 274 3.21 -27.07 19.89
C TRP A 274 3.04 -26.44 21.29
N THR A 275 3.67 -26.96 22.33
CA THR A 275 3.43 -26.57 23.75
C THR A 275 4.31 -25.43 24.28
N ASP A 276 5.19 -24.85 23.47
CA ASP A 276 6.22 -23.91 23.97
C ASP A 276 5.73 -22.53 24.47
N PRO A 277 4.47 -22.07 24.26
CA PRO A 277 3.96 -20.89 24.99
C PRO A 277 3.18 -21.21 26.28
N TRP A 278 2.67 -22.43 26.43
CA TRP A 278 1.71 -22.76 27.51
C TRP A 278 2.34 -23.43 28.74
N SER A 279 3.55 -23.97 28.61
CA SER A 279 4.29 -24.61 29.71
C SER A 279 4.70 -23.65 30.85
N ARG A 280 4.72 -22.34 30.60
CA ARG A 280 5.00 -21.32 31.65
C ARG A 280 3.78 -20.96 32.52
N TRP A 281 2.56 -21.29 32.10
CA TRP A 281 1.35 -20.94 32.85
C TRP A 281 0.90 -22.02 33.84
N THR A 282 1.25 -23.29 33.59
CA THR A 282 0.90 -24.41 34.47
C THR A 282 1.71 -24.45 35.76
N THR A 283 2.87 -23.79 35.81
CA THR A 283 3.71 -23.70 37.02
C THR A 283 3.17 -22.74 38.08
N ARG A 284 2.14 -21.92 37.76
CA ARG A 284 1.57 -20.94 38.71
C ARG A 284 0.35 -21.46 39.48
N TRP A 285 -0.23 -22.60 39.09
CA TRP A 285 -1.42 -23.17 39.73
C TRP A 285 -1.13 -24.23 40.81
N SER A 286 0.13 -24.63 41.00
CA SER A 286 0.53 -25.62 42.02
C SER A 286 0.74 -25.06 43.43
N CYS A 287 0.53 -23.76 43.65
CA CYS A 287 0.72 -23.11 44.96
C CYS A 287 -0.52 -23.08 45.88
N TRP A 288 -1.65 -23.70 45.52
CA TRP A 288 -2.80 -23.82 46.41
C TRP A 288 -3.02 -25.28 46.82
N LYS A 289 -2.28 -25.73 47.84
CA LYS A 289 -2.70 -26.85 48.69
C LYS A 289 -3.64 -26.30 49.77
N PRO A 290 -4.89 -26.78 49.91
CA PRO A 290 -5.64 -26.59 51.14
C PRO A 290 -5.06 -27.54 52.19
N MET A 291 -4.58 -26.94 53.28
CA MET A 291 -4.20 -27.62 54.50
C MET A 291 -5.46 -27.89 55.31
N TRP A 292 -6.00 -29.11 55.30
CA TRP A 292 -6.88 -29.61 56.36
C TRP A 292 -6.69 -31.13 56.52
N SER A 293 -6.38 -31.50 57.76
CA SER A 293 -6.59 -32.79 58.42
C SER A 293 -8.07 -33.16 58.49
#